data_AF-A0A9P6JAX6-F1
#
_entry.id   AF-A0A9P6JAX6-F1
#
_cell.length_a   1.000
_cell.length_b   1.000
_cell.length_c   1.000
_cell.angle_alpha   90.00
_cell.angle_beta   90.00
_cell.angle_gamma   90.00
#
_symmetry.space_group_name_H-M   'P 1'
#
loop_
_entity.id
_entity.type
_entity.pdbx_description
1 polymer ?
#
loop_
_entity_poly.entity_id
_entity_poly.type
_entity_poly.pdbx_seq_one_letter_code
_entity_poly.pdbx_strand_id
1 'polypeptide(L)'
;MFFRTALIASAALALVATMVETHSWADCVDWRFKDPAKKSFAAGDGTCFAWARQYPVNSNVAFGGLDSASPSRHYQQDKDLTACSDRVHGREPGADETRQNPINKAYGGKWGAMAKAQAGAEMCIRWPAKNHAVKSEPDKNVFINMPRTPLNSDPNQAGFNKAFLTRLPYKNCNQIPGDTDRTPCGGCFTIPADLTTGTYVVQWRWELNEGEFYTSCWDIAVTGAGTSPNATVPVIPLGGGTSVFAELAED
;
A
#
# COMPACT_ATOMS: atom_id res chain seq x y z
N MET A 1 -47.00 15.00 55.88
CA MET A 1 -45.61 15.49 55.97
C MET A 1 -44.80 14.73 54.93
N PHE A 2 -44.18 15.45 54.00
CA PHE A 2 -43.67 14.97 52.72
C PHE A 2 -42.55 13.91 52.83
N PHE A 3 -42.64 12.88 51.98
CA PHE A 3 -41.55 11.94 51.64
C PHE A 3 -40.35 12.68 51.06
N ARG A 4 -39.12 12.36 51.51
CA ARG A 4 -37.89 12.52 50.70
C ARG A 4 -36.89 11.40 50.99
N THR A 5 -37.03 10.32 50.22
CA THR A 5 -36.01 9.30 49.99
C THR A 5 -34.89 9.95 49.17
N ALA A 6 -33.69 10.08 49.74
CA ALA A 6 -32.52 10.52 48.99
C ALA A 6 -31.87 9.31 48.31
N LEU A 7 -32.25 9.07 47.05
CA LEU A 7 -31.47 8.26 46.11
C LEU A 7 -30.27 9.11 45.68
N ILE A 8 -29.09 8.85 46.23
CA ILE A 8 -27.84 9.34 45.65
C ILE A 8 -27.50 8.37 44.52
N ALA A 9 -27.87 8.76 43.31
CA ALA A 9 -27.52 8.04 42.09
C ALA A 9 -26.00 8.08 41.88
N SER A 10 -25.41 6.89 41.72
CA SER A 10 -24.01 6.66 41.39
C SER A 10 -23.67 7.31 40.03
N ALA A 11 -22.92 8.40 40.05
CA ALA A 11 -22.23 8.89 38.86
C ALA A 11 -20.88 8.16 38.74
N ALA A 12 -20.92 6.89 38.35
CA ALA A 12 -19.75 6.23 37.79
C ALA A 12 -19.49 6.86 36.42
N LEU A 13 -18.69 7.93 36.42
CA LEU A 13 -18.14 8.52 35.21
C LEU A 13 -17.18 7.48 34.62
N ALA A 14 -17.73 6.57 33.81
CA ALA A 14 -16.93 5.70 32.97
C ALA A 14 -16.14 6.60 32.04
N LEU A 15 -14.87 6.81 32.37
CA LEU A 15 -13.83 7.20 31.43
C LEU A 15 -13.81 6.13 30.34
N VAL A 16 -14.67 6.30 29.33
CA VAL A 16 -14.51 5.62 28.05
C VAL A 16 -13.23 6.22 27.48
N ALA A 17 -12.09 5.62 27.84
CA ALA A 17 -10.90 5.73 27.03
C ALA A 17 -11.32 5.20 25.67
N THR A 18 -11.60 6.10 24.74
CA THR A 18 -11.61 5.76 23.33
C THR A 18 -10.22 5.16 23.09
N MET A 19 -10.14 3.84 22.97
CA MET A 19 -8.92 3.20 22.53
C MET A 19 -8.67 3.77 21.15
N VAL A 20 -7.73 4.72 21.08
CA VAL A 20 -7.32 5.30 19.81
C VAL A 20 -6.53 4.18 19.15
N GLU A 21 -7.18 3.51 18.22
CA GLU A 21 -6.63 2.41 17.44
C GLU A 21 -5.44 2.97 16.62
N THR A 22 -4.22 2.63 17.06
CA THR A 22 -2.94 3.25 16.64
C THR A 22 -2.33 2.64 15.38
N HIS A 23 -3.10 1.86 14.63
CA HIS A 23 -2.51 0.82 13.79
C HIS A 23 -2.54 1.20 12.32
N SER A 24 -1.38 1.15 11.67
CA SER A 24 -1.18 1.65 10.31
C SER A 24 -1.02 0.52 9.29
N TRP A 25 -1.24 0.83 8.03
CA TRP A 25 -1.22 -0.11 6.90
C TRP A 25 -0.86 0.61 5.59
N ALA A 26 -0.50 -0.14 4.57
CA ALA A 26 -0.34 0.42 3.23
C ALA A 26 -1.72 0.75 2.61
N ASP A 27 -2.11 2.02 2.64
CA ASP A 27 -3.35 2.51 2.02
C ASP A 27 -3.26 2.57 0.50
N CYS A 28 -2.09 2.95 -0.02
CA CYS A 28 -1.79 2.98 -1.45
C CYS A 28 -0.39 2.43 -1.69
N VAL A 29 -0.21 1.58 -2.70
CA VAL A 29 1.10 0.98 -3.03
C VAL A 29 1.71 1.48 -4.35
N ASP A 30 0.96 2.27 -5.12
CA ASP A 30 1.42 3.01 -6.31
C ASP A 30 0.85 4.44 -6.24
N TRP A 31 1.38 5.24 -5.32
CA TRP A 31 1.07 6.66 -5.20
C TRP A 31 1.88 7.45 -6.22
N ARG A 32 1.20 8.28 -7.02
CA ARG A 32 1.85 9.15 -8.00
C ARG A 32 1.56 10.60 -7.68
N PHE A 33 2.62 11.37 -7.49
CA PHE A 33 2.51 12.80 -7.22
C PHE A 33 1.97 13.54 -8.44
N LYS A 34 1.09 14.51 -8.18
CA LYS A 34 0.55 15.42 -9.20
C LYS A 34 1.63 16.38 -9.70
N ASP A 35 2.46 16.87 -8.78
CA ASP A 35 3.63 17.70 -9.07
C ASP A 35 4.89 16.99 -8.54
N PRO A 36 5.76 16.44 -9.41
CA PRO A 36 6.96 15.75 -8.97
C PRO A 36 7.99 16.67 -8.31
N ALA A 37 7.91 17.99 -8.50
CA ALA A 37 8.77 18.96 -7.82
C ALA A 37 8.27 19.30 -6.40
N LYS A 38 7.00 18.99 -6.09
CA LYS A 38 6.37 19.24 -4.79
C LYS A 38 5.74 17.96 -4.25
N LYS A 39 6.59 16.98 -3.97
CA LYS A 39 6.16 15.67 -3.47
C LYS A 39 5.42 15.82 -2.14
N SER A 40 4.19 15.31 -2.11
CA SER A 40 3.31 15.31 -0.94
C SER A 40 2.38 14.11 -1.00
N PHE A 41 2.16 13.47 0.14
CA PHE A 41 1.25 12.34 0.27
C PHE A 41 -0.19 12.76 0.61
N ALA A 42 -0.44 14.08 0.74
CA ALA A 42 -1.78 14.60 0.95
C ALA A 42 -2.70 14.26 -0.23
N ALA A 43 -3.99 14.06 0.06
CA ALA A 43 -4.97 13.60 -0.92
C ALA A 43 -5.08 14.50 -2.17
N GLY A 44 -4.79 15.80 -2.07
CA GLY A 44 -4.81 16.74 -3.19
C GLY A 44 -3.57 16.75 -4.07
N ASP A 45 -2.48 16.12 -3.62
CA ASP A 45 -1.15 16.25 -4.24
C ASP A 45 -0.70 14.99 -4.99
N GLY A 46 -1.59 14.02 -5.14
CA GLY A 46 -1.34 12.82 -5.92
C GLY A 46 -2.56 11.92 -6.03
N THR A 47 -2.36 10.79 -6.69
CA THR A 47 -3.42 9.82 -6.95
C THR A 47 -2.89 8.41 -6.70
N CYS A 48 -3.76 7.55 -6.16
CA CYS A 48 -3.45 6.15 -5.99
C CYS A 48 -3.82 5.33 -7.24
N PHE A 49 -2.92 4.49 -7.70
CA PHE A 49 -3.12 3.64 -8.88
C PHE A 49 -3.14 2.14 -8.58
N ALA A 50 -2.71 1.73 -7.38
CA ALA A 50 -2.70 0.33 -6.97
C ALA A 50 -2.78 0.19 -5.44
N TRP A 51 -3.26 -0.97 -5.01
CA TRP A 51 -3.53 -1.26 -3.60
C TRP A 51 -2.99 -2.63 -3.16
N ALA A 52 -2.96 -2.83 -1.85
CA ALA A 52 -2.75 -4.14 -1.26
C ALA A 52 -3.83 -5.15 -1.67
N ARG A 53 -3.55 -6.44 -1.48
CA ARG A 53 -4.50 -7.51 -1.83
C ARG A 53 -5.85 -7.29 -1.14
N GLN A 54 -6.93 -7.53 -1.88
CA GLN A 54 -8.32 -7.39 -1.42
C GLN A 54 -8.62 -6.02 -0.74
N TYR A 55 -7.97 -4.93 -1.18
CA TYR A 55 -8.21 -3.61 -0.59
C TYR A 55 -9.59 -3.07 -0.98
N PRO A 56 -10.44 -2.66 -0.01
CA PRO A 56 -11.83 -2.30 -0.28
C PRO A 56 -11.99 -0.85 -0.76
N VAL A 57 -11.69 -0.61 -2.04
CA VAL A 57 -11.74 0.75 -2.65
C VAL A 57 -13.13 1.37 -2.70
N ASN A 58 -14.20 0.58 -2.58
CA ASN A 58 -15.60 1.03 -2.58
C ASN A 58 -16.25 1.02 -1.18
N SER A 59 -15.46 1.07 -0.11
CA SER A 59 -15.96 0.97 1.27
C SER A 59 -16.66 2.23 1.79
N ASN A 60 -16.53 3.39 1.12
CA ASN A 60 -16.90 4.72 1.63
C ASN A 60 -16.22 5.09 2.97
N VAL A 61 -15.20 4.34 3.37
CA VAL A 61 -14.43 4.62 4.58
C VAL A 61 -13.38 5.69 4.25
N ALA A 62 -13.32 6.72 5.08
CA ALA A 62 -12.33 7.78 4.94
C ALA A 62 -10.91 7.24 5.14
N PHE A 63 -9.92 7.92 4.57
CA PHE A 63 -8.50 7.62 4.78
C PHE A 63 -8.17 7.51 6.28
N GLY A 64 -7.43 6.47 6.65
CA GLY A 64 -7.07 6.19 8.04
C GLY A 64 -8.19 5.61 8.91
N GLY A 65 -9.36 5.28 8.35
CA GLY A 65 -10.51 4.72 9.09
C GLY A 65 -10.77 3.22 8.87
N LEU A 66 -9.90 2.50 8.15
CA LEU A 66 -10.06 1.06 7.91
C LEU A 66 -9.55 0.18 9.05
N ASP A 67 -9.09 0.77 10.14
CA ASP A 67 -8.74 0.11 11.40
C ASP A 67 -9.99 -0.29 12.21
N SER A 68 -11.06 0.50 12.10
CA SER A 68 -12.37 0.22 12.73
C SER A 68 -13.42 -0.35 11.75
N ALA A 69 -13.02 -0.68 10.53
CA ALA A 69 -13.92 -1.18 9.49
C ALA A 69 -13.90 -2.71 9.37
N SER A 70 -14.84 -3.27 8.60
CA SER A 70 -14.83 -4.68 8.22
C SER A 70 -14.78 -4.83 6.70
N PRO A 71 -13.74 -5.47 6.14
CA PRO A 71 -12.57 -6.02 6.84
C PRO A 71 -11.62 -4.91 7.31
N SER A 72 -11.00 -5.10 8.48
CA SER A 72 -9.98 -4.17 9.00
C SER A 72 -8.69 -4.30 8.19
N ARG A 73 -7.85 -3.26 8.15
CA ARG A 73 -6.55 -3.30 7.45
C ARG A 73 -5.32 -3.30 8.35
N HIS A 74 -5.51 -3.18 9.66
CA HIS A 74 -4.41 -3.09 10.62
C HIS A 74 -3.84 -4.45 11.08
N TYR A 75 -3.40 -5.29 10.15
CA TYR A 75 -2.93 -6.61 10.54
C TYR A 75 -1.69 -6.56 11.46
N GLN A 76 -1.87 -6.93 12.74
CA GLN A 76 -0.78 -7.07 13.71
C GLN A 76 -0.30 -8.52 13.78
N GLN A 77 0.97 -8.75 13.49
CA GLN A 77 1.57 -10.08 13.56
C GLN A 77 1.59 -10.59 15.01
N ASP A 78 1.41 -11.91 15.17
CA ASP A 78 1.58 -12.61 16.44
C ASP A 78 2.85 -13.47 16.45
N LYS A 79 2.90 -14.41 17.40
CA LYS A 79 4.00 -15.37 17.57
C LYS A 79 4.25 -16.24 16.33
N ASP A 80 3.23 -16.52 15.53
CA ASP A 80 3.34 -17.39 14.36
C ASP A 80 3.96 -16.63 13.17
N LEU A 81 4.00 -15.29 13.27
CA LEU A 81 4.63 -14.38 12.31
C LEU A 81 4.15 -14.64 10.89
N THR A 82 2.84 -14.88 10.72
CA THR A 82 2.22 -14.92 9.40
C THR A 82 2.51 -13.60 8.68
N ALA A 83 3.09 -13.67 7.48
CA ALA A 83 3.68 -12.48 6.87
C ALA A 83 2.64 -11.56 6.23
N CYS A 84 1.68 -12.17 5.55
CA CYS A 84 0.54 -11.52 4.92
C CYS A 84 -0.70 -12.03 5.63
N SER A 85 -1.57 -11.12 6.07
CA SER A 85 -2.78 -11.49 6.81
C SER A 85 -3.60 -12.53 6.08
N ASP A 86 -4.07 -13.55 6.80
CA ASP A 86 -5.00 -14.58 6.29
C ASP A 86 -6.37 -14.49 6.95
N ARG A 87 -6.63 -13.39 7.68
CA ARG A 87 -7.84 -13.14 8.47
C ARG A 87 -8.05 -14.12 9.64
N VAL A 88 -7.08 -15.00 9.91
CA VAL A 88 -7.17 -16.01 10.98
C VAL A 88 -6.09 -15.79 12.02
N HIS A 89 -4.83 -15.64 11.59
CA HIS A 89 -3.68 -15.45 12.46
C HIS A 89 -3.40 -13.96 12.70
N GLY A 90 -2.63 -13.66 13.74
CA GLY A 90 -2.35 -12.31 14.20
C GLY A 90 -2.94 -12.03 15.57
N ARG A 91 -2.33 -11.06 16.27
CA ARG A 91 -2.92 -10.49 17.48
C ARG A 91 -4.18 -9.73 17.12
N GLU A 92 -4.13 -9.04 15.98
CA GLU A 92 -5.25 -8.37 15.33
C GLU A 92 -5.33 -8.87 13.88
N PRO A 93 -6.22 -9.83 13.59
CA PRO A 93 -6.40 -10.31 12.24
C PRO A 93 -6.92 -9.18 11.34
N GLY A 94 -6.20 -8.89 10.26
CA GLY A 94 -6.64 -7.93 9.26
C GLY A 94 -7.50 -8.58 8.17
N ALA A 95 -7.68 -7.88 7.06
CA ALA A 95 -8.25 -8.40 5.83
C ALA A 95 -7.43 -9.59 5.31
N ASP A 96 -8.07 -10.46 4.53
CA ASP A 96 -7.35 -11.54 3.87
C ASP A 96 -6.48 -10.97 2.73
N GLU A 97 -5.17 -10.97 2.95
CA GLU A 97 -4.13 -10.60 2.01
C GLU A 97 -3.33 -11.81 1.53
N THR A 98 -3.84 -13.03 1.70
CA THR A 98 -3.22 -14.23 1.15
C THR A 98 -3.18 -14.16 -0.37
N ARG A 99 -2.09 -14.69 -0.95
CA ARG A 99 -1.97 -14.81 -2.41
C ARG A 99 -3.11 -15.67 -2.96
N GLN A 100 -3.92 -15.07 -3.81
CA GLN A 100 -5.03 -15.76 -4.44
C GLN A 100 -4.57 -16.58 -5.66
N ASN A 101 -5.35 -17.62 -6.00
CA ASN A 101 -5.15 -18.39 -7.23
C ASN A 101 -6.45 -18.46 -8.07
N PRO A 102 -6.46 -17.87 -9.28
CA PRO A 102 -5.46 -16.97 -9.85
C PRO A 102 -5.29 -15.66 -9.05
N ILE A 103 -4.11 -15.01 -9.16
CA ILE A 103 -3.74 -13.78 -8.44
C ILE A 103 -4.77 -12.66 -8.64
N ASN A 104 -5.33 -12.56 -9.85
CA ASN A 104 -6.29 -11.52 -10.21
C ASN A 104 -7.57 -11.54 -9.35
N LYS A 105 -7.88 -12.63 -8.63
CA LYS A 105 -8.99 -12.65 -7.66
C LYS A 105 -8.80 -11.69 -6.48
N ALA A 106 -7.56 -11.31 -6.17
CA ALA A 106 -7.27 -10.32 -5.13
C ALA A 106 -7.51 -8.87 -5.57
N TYR A 107 -7.83 -8.64 -6.85
CA TYR A 107 -7.79 -7.32 -7.49
C TYR A 107 -9.01 -7.05 -8.39
N GLY A 108 -9.34 -5.76 -8.56
CA GLY A 108 -10.43 -5.32 -9.42
C GLY A 108 -11.84 -5.53 -8.86
N GLY A 109 -12.84 -5.03 -9.59
CA GLY A 109 -14.24 -5.05 -9.15
C GLY A 109 -14.44 -4.23 -7.88
N LYS A 110 -14.72 -4.90 -6.75
CA LYS A 110 -14.82 -4.26 -5.43
C LYS A 110 -13.47 -4.02 -4.76
N TRP A 111 -12.40 -4.61 -5.30
CA TRP A 111 -11.03 -4.47 -4.82
C TRP A 111 -10.24 -3.48 -5.66
N GLY A 112 -9.17 -2.94 -5.08
CA GLY A 112 -8.21 -2.10 -5.80
C GLY A 112 -7.50 -2.83 -6.94
N ALA A 113 -6.90 -2.07 -7.85
CA ALA A 113 -6.05 -2.60 -8.91
C ALA A 113 -4.69 -3.12 -8.38
N MET A 114 -4.13 -4.09 -9.10
CA MET A 114 -2.77 -4.60 -8.88
C MET A 114 -1.72 -3.60 -9.39
N ALA A 115 -0.59 -3.49 -8.68
CA ALA A 115 0.50 -2.61 -9.07
C ALA A 115 1.18 -3.07 -10.37
N LYS A 116 1.68 -2.11 -11.14
CA LYS A 116 2.45 -2.33 -12.36
C LYS A 116 3.65 -1.40 -12.39
N ALA A 117 4.84 -1.93 -12.65
CA ALA A 117 6.04 -1.12 -12.77
C ALA A 117 7.03 -1.69 -13.79
N GLN A 118 7.94 -0.84 -14.25
CA GLN A 118 9.15 -1.29 -14.94
C GLN A 118 10.24 -1.59 -13.91
N ALA A 119 11.09 -2.56 -14.18
CA ALA A 119 12.31 -2.75 -13.41
C ALA A 119 13.13 -1.43 -13.43
N GLY A 120 13.61 -1.00 -12.26
CA GLY A 120 14.32 0.28 -12.10
C GLY A 120 13.43 1.49 -11.86
N ALA A 121 12.10 1.37 -11.96
CA ALA A 121 11.19 2.49 -11.70
C ALA A 121 11.10 2.82 -10.20
N GLU A 122 10.88 4.11 -9.88
CA GLU A 122 10.48 4.54 -8.55
C GLU A 122 8.99 4.21 -8.33
N MET A 123 8.65 3.66 -7.16
CA MET A 123 7.29 3.42 -6.71
C MET A 123 7.12 3.98 -5.30
N CYS A 124 5.99 4.64 -5.05
CA CYS A 124 5.72 5.27 -3.76
C CYS A 124 4.52 4.62 -3.06
N ILE A 125 4.63 4.48 -1.74
CA ILE A 125 3.62 3.92 -0.87
C ILE A 125 3.12 5.03 0.05
N ARG A 126 1.81 5.04 0.32
CA ARG A 126 1.16 5.94 1.28
C ARG A 126 0.52 5.13 2.41
N TRP A 127 0.60 5.64 3.63
CA TRP A 127 -0.02 5.07 4.83
C TRP A 127 -0.55 6.16 5.76
N PRO A 128 -1.55 5.86 6.62
CA PRO A 128 -1.99 6.79 7.66
C PRO A 128 -1.01 6.79 8.83
N ALA A 129 -0.74 7.95 9.41
CA ALA A 129 0.16 8.13 10.56
C ALA A 129 -0.37 7.55 11.88
N LYS A 130 -1.69 7.45 12.03
CA LYS A 130 -2.38 6.88 13.19
C LYS A 130 -1.84 7.40 14.53
N ASN A 131 -1.69 8.72 14.62
CA ASN A 131 -1.18 9.53 15.73
C ASN A 131 0.34 9.47 15.97
N HIS A 132 1.07 8.59 15.29
CA HIS A 132 2.52 8.43 15.45
C HIS A 132 3.35 9.47 14.68
N ALA A 133 2.74 10.39 13.94
CA ALA A 133 3.43 11.51 13.29
C ALA A 133 3.74 12.69 14.24
N VAL A 134 3.42 12.61 15.53
CA VAL A 134 3.74 13.67 16.50
C VAL A 134 5.25 13.75 16.79
N LYS A 135 5.75 14.94 17.13
CA LYS A 135 7.18 15.21 17.37
C LYS A 135 7.77 14.41 18.55
N SER A 136 6.96 14.09 19.56
CA SER A 136 7.41 13.40 20.78
C SER A 136 7.68 11.91 20.57
N GLU A 137 7.05 11.29 19.59
CA GLU A 137 7.21 9.87 19.30
C GLU A 137 8.57 9.62 18.60
N PRO A 138 9.19 8.44 18.74
CA PRO A 138 10.34 8.05 17.93
C PRO A 138 9.91 7.80 16.47
N ASP A 139 10.76 8.15 15.50
CA ASP A 139 10.52 7.78 14.10
C ASP A 139 10.99 6.34 13.86
N LYS A 140 10.02 5.44 13.77
CA LYS A 140 10.27 4.03 13.46
C LYS A 140 10.34 3.84 11.95
N ASN A 141 10.90 2.71 11.52
CA ASN A 141 11.04 2.43 10.09
C ASN A 141 9.91 1.57 9.58
N VAL A 142 9.51 1.85 8.35
CA VAL A 142 8.82 0.91 7.47
C VAL A 142 9.90 0.11 6.73
N PHE A 143 9.80 -1.20 6.74
CA PHE A 143 10.62 -2.12 5.96
C PHE A 143 9.85 -2.53 4.71
N ILE A 144 10.50 -2.41 3.56
CA ILE A 144 10.01 -2.95 2.29
C ILE A 144 10.77 -4.23 2.01
N ASN A 145 10.04 -5.33 1.87
CA ASN A 145 10.60 -6.65 1.58
C ASN A 145 10.03 -7.16 0.25
N MET A 146 10.90 -7.62 -0.66
CA MET A 146 10.51 -8.05 -2.00
C MET A 146 11.45 -9.17 -2.47
N PRO A 147 10.98 -10.44 -2.54
CA PRO A 147 11.75 -11.51 -3.15
C PRO A 147 12.20 -11.15 -4.57
N ARG A 148 13.41 -11.58 -4.92
CA ARG A 148 14.06 -11.24 -6.21
C ARG A 148 13.61 -12.12 -7.38
N THR A 149 12.76 -13.10 -7.11
CA THR A 149 12.19 -14.01 -8.09
C THR A 149 10.68 -14.12 -7.90
N PRO A 150 9.91 -14.33 -8.97
CA PRO A 150 8.48 -14.65 -8.84
C PRO A 150 8.29 -15.94 -8.03
N LEU A 151 7.29 -15.94 -7.15
CA LEU A 151 6.96 -17.08 -6.30
C LEU A 151 5.55 -17.58 -6.58
N ASN A 152 5.30 -18.85 -6.29
CA ASN A 152 3.96 -19.44 -6.43
C ASN A 152 3.12 -19.35 -5.15
N SER A 153 3.75 -19.01 -4.02
CA SER A 153 3.13 -18.81 -2.71
C SER A 153 3.81 -17.65 -1.97
N ASP A 154 3.16 -17.16 -0.92
CA ASP A 154 3.76 -16.15 -0.05
C ASP A 154 4.92 -16.75 0.77
N PRO A 155 6.06 -16.06 0.89
CA PRO A 155 7.07 -16.38 1.89
C PRO A 155 6.50 -16.27 3.31
N ASN A 156 7.05 -17.05 4.23
CA ASN A 156 6.90 -16.74 5.66
C ASN A 156 7.70 -15.48 6.04
N GLN A 157 7.54 -14.98 7.28
CA GLN A 157 8.21 -13.73 7.68
C GLN A 157 9.74 -13.81 7.61
N ALA A 158 10.34 -14.98 7.90
CA ALA A 158 11.78 -15.17 7.76
C ALA A 158 12.24 -15.04 6.30
N GLY A 159 11.44 -15.54 5.35
CA GLY A 159 11.67 -15.37 3.92
C GLY A 159 11.59 -13.91 3.49
N PHE A 160 10.58 -13.16 3.96
CA PHE A 160 10.50 -11.72 3.70
C PHE A 160 11.67 -10.95 4.32
N ASN A 161 12.07 -11.26 5.56
CA ASN A 161 13.21 -10.60 6.20
C ASN A 161 14.52 -10.80 5.41
N LYS A 162 14.73 -11.97 4.79
CA LYS A 162 15.87 -12.23 3.89
C LYS A 162 15.75 -11.47 2.57
N ALA A 163 14.54 -11.12 2.16
CA ALA A 163 14.24 -10.36 0.96
C ALA A 163 14.10 -8.85 1.23
N PHE A 164 14.73 -8.36 2.31
CA PHE A 164 14.78 -6.93 2.62
C PHE A 164 15.32 -6.11 1.44
N LEU A 165 14.56 -5.08 1.07
CA LEU A 165 14.91 -4.17 -0.03
C LEU A 165 15.36 -2.81 0.50
N THR A 166 14.54 -2.15 1.33
CA THR A 166 14.87 -0.83 1.87
C THR A 166 14.08 -0.48 3.14
N ARG A 167 14.49 0.57 3.83
CA ARG A 167 13.74 1.22 4.92
C ARG A 167 13.22 2.58 4.46
N LEU A 168 12.00 2.90 4.87
CA LEU A 168 11.38 4.21 4.69
C LEU A 168 11.09 4.82 6.07
N PRO A 169 11.36 6.12 6.27
CA PRO A 169 10.96 6.82 7.49
C PRO A 169 9.43 6.81 7.63
N TYR A 170 8.91 6.32 8.75
CA TYR A 170 7.46 6.22 8.96
C TYR A 170 6.82 7.61 9.01
N LYS A 171 7.49 8.57 9.65
CA LYS A 171 7.01 9.94 9.81
C LYS A 171 7.30 10.87 8.64
N ASN A 172 7.57 10.33 7.45
CA ASN A 172 7.68 11.16 6.25
C ASN A 172 6.29 11.60 5.77
N CYS A 173 5.74 12.53 6.55
CA CYS A 173 4.46 13.15 6.38
C CYS A 173 4.75 14.64 6.14
N ASN A 174 4.12 15.23 5.12
CA ASN A 174 4.14 16.67 4.99
C ASN A 174 3.34 17.20 6.17
N GLN A 175 4.01 17.73 7.20
CA GLN A 175 3.41 18.07 8.50
C GLN A 175 2.11 18.87 8.30
N ILE A 176 0.96 18.21 8.52
CA ILE A 176 -0.34 18.86 8.47
C ILE A 176 -0.69 19.28 9.90
N PRO A 177 -0.94 20.56 10.19
CA PRO A 177 -1.50 20.95 11.47
C PRO A 177 -2.84 20.25 11.71
N GLY A 178 -3.07 19.68 12.90
CA GLY A 178 -4.35 19.08 13.27
C GLY A 178 -4.31 17.56 13.45
N ASP A 179 -5.19 16.86 12.74
CA ASP A 179 -5.47 15.43 12.90
C ASP A 179 -4.24 14.55 12.57
N THR A 180 -3.52 14.13 13.62
CA THR A 180 -2.37 13.24 13.51
C THR A 180 -2.76 11.79 13.28
N ASP A 181 -4.03 11.41 13.48
CA ASP A 181 -4.52 10.05 13.21
C ASP A 181 -4.58 9.79 11.70
N ARG A 182 -5.17 10.74 10.96
CA ARG A 182 -5.38 10.61 9.52
C ARG A 182 -4.37 11.37 8.68
N THR A 183 -3.27 11.81 9.29
CA THR A 183 -2.18 12.44 8.55
C THR A 183 -1.58 11.45 7.56
N PRO A 184 -1.54 11.76 6.25
CA PRO A 184 -0.95 10.88 5.27
C PRO A 184 0.58 11.02 5.28
N CYS A 185 1.24 9.88 5.41
CA CYS A 185 2.68 9.73 5.30
C CYS A 185 2.99 8.78 4.14
N GLY A 186 4.25 8.74 3.74
CA GLY A 186 4.64 7.82 2.70
C GLY A 186 6.12 7.78 2.45
N GLY A 187 6.52 6.94 1.50
CA GLY A 187 7.91 6.86 1.05
C GLY A 187 7.99 6.20 -0.31
N CYS A 188 9.09 6.49 -1.00
CA CYS A 188 9.34 5.95 -2.33
C CYS A 188 10.56 5.02 -2.28
N PHE A 189 10.53 3.98 -3.10
CA PHE A 189 11.61 3.05 -3.28
C PHE A 189 11.74 2.67 -4.74
N THR A 190 12.90 2.16 -5.13
CA THR A 190 13.17 1.75 -6.50
C THR A 190 12.94 0.25 -6.66
N ILE A 191 12.13 -0.13 -7.65
CA ILE A 191 12.01 -1.52 -8.09
C ILE A 191 13.38 -1.96 -8.62
N PRO A 192 13.92 -3.11 -8.22
CA PRO A 192 15.25 -3.48 -8.69
C PRO A 192 15.33 -3.58 -10.22
N ALA A 193 16.40 -3.04 -10.78
CA ALA A 193 16.56 -2.86 -12.23
C ALA A 193 16.82 -4.17 -13.00
N ASP A 194 17.30 -5.19 -12.32
CA ASP A 194 17.65 -6.52 -12.83
C ASP A 194 16.50 -7.53 -12.73
N LEU A 195 15.32 -7.13 -12.28
CA LEU A 195 14.16 -8.03 -12.27
C LEU A 195 13.75 -8.41 -13.70
N THR A 196 13.43 -9.69 -13.89
CA THR A 196 12.81 -10.18 -15.12
C THR A 196 11.32 -9.92 -15.11
N THR A 197 10.68 -9.98 -16.28
CA THR A 197 9.23 -9.87 -16.39
C THR A 197 8.53 -10.94 -15.57
N GLY A 198 7.60 -10.53 -14.70
CA GLY A 198 6.87 -11.45 -13.82
C GLY A 198 6.06 -10.74 -12.76
N THR A 199 5.36 -11.51 -11.94
CA THR A 199 4.61 -11.00 -10.77
C THR A 199 5.35 -11.31 -9.49
N TYR A 200 5.67 -10.26 -8.74
CA TYR A 200 6.42 -10.32 -7.49
C TYR A 200 5.52 -9.94 -6.33
N VAL A 201 5.79 -10.51 -5.15
CA VAL A 201 5.13 -10.10 -3.90
C VAL A 201 6.00 -9.06 -3.18
N VAL A 202 5.36 -8.08 -2.57
CA VAL A 202 6.00 -7.08 -1.74
C VAL A 202 5.28 -7.00 -0.40
N GLN A 203 6.05 -6.83 0.67
CA GLN A 203 5.55 -6.58 2.01
C GLN A 203 5.99 -5.19 2.47
N TRP A 204 5.02 -4.42 2.95
CA TRP A 204 5.21 -3.26 3.81
C TRP A 204 5.11 -3.76 5.23
N ARG A 205 6.13 -3.52 6.05
CA ARG A 205 6.19 -3.98 7.44
C ARG A 205 6.65 -2.84 8.34
N TRP A 206 5.84 -2.44 9.30
CA TRP A 206 6.14 -1.36 10.23
C TRP A 206 6.25 -1.89 11.64
N GLU A 207 7.26 -1.42 12.37
CA GLU A 207 7.42 -1.69 13.80
C GLU A 207 6.89 -0.50 14.60
N LEU A 208 5.77 -0.69 15.29
CA LEU A 208 5.19 0.34 16.15
C LEU A 208 5.99 0.43 17.46
N ASN A 209 5.93 -0.65 18.24
CA ASN A 209 6.71 -0.86 19.44
C ASN A 209 7.71 -2.00 19.20
N GLU A 210 8.69 -2.15 20.08
CA GLU A 210 9.66 -3.24 19.99
C GLU A 210 8.94 -4.60 19.92
N GLY A 211 9.12 -5.30 18.79
CA GLY A 211 8.49 -6.59 18.56
C GLY A 211 7.03 -6.55 18.08
N GLU A 212 6.43 -5.37 17.94
CA GLU A 212 5.04 -5.20 17.47
C GLU A 212 5.02 -4.74 16.02
N PHE A 213 4.69 -5.67 15.12
CA PHE A 213 4.76 -5.45 13.68
C PHE A 213 3.38 -5.46 13.02
N TYR A 214 3.17 -4.47 12.16
CA TYR A 214 2.04 -4.39 11.26
C TYR A 214 2.47 -4.65 9.84
N THR A 215 1.69 -5.39 9.06
CA THR A 215 2.05 -5.68 7.66
C THR A 215 0.91 -5.47 6.68
N SER A 216 1.31 -5.17 5.44
CA SER A 216 0.44 -5.20 4.27
C SER A 216 1.19 -5.82 3.10
N CYS A 217 0.52 -6.70 2.35
CA CYS A 217 1.08 -7.42 1.22
C CYS A 217 0.36 -7.10 -0.10
N TRP A 218 1.14 -7.00 -1.17
CA TRP A 218 0.62 -6.83 -2.52
C TRP A 218 1.47 -7.54 -3.56
N ASP A 219 0.87 -7.76 -4.71
CA ASP A 219 1.52 -8.22 -5.92
C ASP A 219 1.79 -7.03 -6.86
N ILE A 220 2.94 -7.08 -7.52
CA ILE A 220 3.33 -6.13 -8.55
C ILE A 220 3.70 -6.88 -9.84
N ALA A 221 3.07 -6.52 -10.95
CA ALA A 221 3.50 -6.96 -12.27
C ALA A 221 4.67 -6.08 -12.73
N VAL A 222 5.84 -6.70 -12.85
CA VAL A 222 7.06 -6.04 -13.30
C VAL A 222 7.30 -6.39 -14.76
N THR A 223 7.56 -5.37 -15.58
CA THR A 223 8.17 -5.53 -16.90
C THR A 223 9.68 -5.39 -16.74
N GLY A 224 10.44 -6.44 -17.08
CA GLY A 224 11.90 -6.46 -16.90
C GLY A 224 12.65 -5.60 -17.92
N ALA A 225 13.95 -5.36 -17.67
CA ALA A 225 14.81 -4.56 -18.55
C ALA A 225 15.06 -5.18 -19.95
N GLY A 226 14.70 -6.45 -20.15
CA GLY A 226 14.92 -7.20 -21.40
C GLY A 226 13.65 -7.37 -22.23
N THR A 227 13.13 -6.27 -22.78
CA THR A 227 12.46 -6.10 -24.09
C THR A 227 11.70 -4.77 -24.05
N SER A 228 12.40 -3.66 -24.21
CA SER A 228 11.75 -2.43 -24.67
C SER A 228 11.70 -2.50 -26.20
N PRO A 229 10.54 -2.36 -26.87
CA PRO A 229 10.46 -2.30 -28.33
C PRO A 229 10.93 -0.94 -28.88
N ASN A 230 11.83 -0.24 -28.19
CA ASN A 230 12.27 1.10 -28.54
C ASN A 230 13.80 1.24 -28.50
N ALA A 231 14.50 0.29 -29.13
CA ALA A 231 15.78 0.59 -29.74
C ALA A 231 15.49 1.12 -31.15
N THR A 232 15.76 2.40 -31.35
CA THR A 232 15.80 3.11 -32.63
C THR A 232 16.16 2.20 -33.80
N VAL A 233 15.17 1.87 -34.63
CA VAL A 233 15.42 1.42 -36.01
C VAL A 233 16.03 2.64 -36.73
N PRO A 234 17.25 2.56 -37.28
CA PRO A 234 17.73 3.62 -38.15
C PRO A 234 16.78 3.70 -39.35
N VAL A 235 16.18 4.87 -39.56
CA VAL A 235 15.41 5.18 -40.76
C VAL A 235 16.38 5.07 -41.94
N ILE A 236 16.33 3.93 -42.64
CA ILE A 236 16.93 3.82 -43.96
C ILE A 236 16.02 4.66 -44.89
N PRO A 237 16.54 5.68 -45.58
CA PRO A 237 15.74 6.41 -46.55
C PRO A 237 15.40 5.45 -47.69
N LEU A 238 14.14 5.03 -47.79
CA LEU A 238 13.62 4.40 -48.99
C LEU A 238 13.53 5.47 -50.07
N GLY A 239 14.55 5.49 -50.93
CA GLY A 239 14.51 6.19 -52.19
C GLY A 239 13.38 5.66 -53.08
N GLY A 240 12.67 6.60 -53.69
CA GLY A 240 11.95 6.50 -54.97
C GLY A 240 11.32 5.16 -55.33
N GLY A 241 10.04 4.99 -54.98
CA GLY A 241 9.16 3.99 -55.59
C GLY A 241 7.79 4.62 -55.84
N THR A 242 7.46 4.79 -57.12
CA THR A 242 6.28 5.47 -57.63
C THR A 242 4.96 4.87 -57.15
N SER A 243 4.06 5.75 -56.74
CA SER A 243 2.62 5.52 -56.58
C SER A 243 2.04 4.82 -57.83
N VAL A 244 1.38 3.69 -57.59
CA VAL A 244 0.35 3.13 -58.47
C VAL A 244 -0.87 2.91 -57.58
N PHE A 245 -2.04 3.29 -58.10
CA PHE A 245 -3.37 3.25 -57.49
C PHE A 245 -3.84 4.51 -56.72
N ALA A 246 -3.59 5.68 -57.30
CA ALA A 246 -4.67 6.59 -57.69
C ALA A 246 -4.74 6.46 -59.23
N GLU A 247 -5.85 6.28 -59.93
CA GLU A 247 -7.16 6.92 -59.84
C GLU A 247 -8.11 6.19 -60.84
N LEU A 248 -9.42 6.49 -60.75
CA LEU A 248 -10.53 6.16 -61.66
C LEU A 248 -11.29 4.84 -61.35
N ALA A 249 -12.61 4.83 -61.20
CA ALA A 249 -13.62 5.77 -61.71
C ALA A 249 -14.90 5.83 -60.88
N GLU A 250 -15.57 6.96 -61.05
CA GLU A 250 -16.90 7.37 -60.58
C GLU A 250 -18.02 6.47 -61.11
N ASP A 251 -19.01 6.18 -60.25
CA ASP A 251 -20.45 6.49 -60.41
C ASP A 251 -21.14 6.38 -59.04
#